data_AF-A0A7K1S7Y6-F1
#
_entry.id   AF-A0A7K1S7Y6-F1
#
_cell.length_a   1.000
_cell.length_b   1.000
_cell.length_c   1.000
_cell.angle_alpha   90.00
_cell.angle_beta   90.00
_cell.angle_gamma   90.00
#
_symmetry.space_group_name_H-M   'P 1'
#
loop_
_entity.id
_entity.type
_entity.pdbx_description
1 polymer ?
#
loop_
_entity_poly.entity_id
_entity_poly.type
_entity_poly.pdbx_seq_one_letter_code
_entity_poly.pdbx_strand_id
1 'polypeptide(L)'
;MHKIDLAIYPIGMAALLELIHLPSDYSTREALNRLSLAEIALVEWRGRVTPQTLLTWKLRDRRKKYCLKLPLSVAVALRIVLKRLHLENELQEVYNELDRALVNSGLSPKFLTYSL
;
A
#
# COMPACT_ATOMS: atom_id res chain seq x y z
N MET A 1 0.85 -15.13 -9.45
CA MET A 1 0.44 -13.80 -8.96
C MET A 1 1.66 -12.91 -8.93
N HIS A 2 1.73 -11.88 -9.78
CA HIS A 2 2.86 -10.94 -9.77
C HIS A 2 2.90 -10.15 -8.45
N LYS A 3 4.10 -10.03 -7.88
CA LYS A 3 4.37 -9.26 -6.67
C LYS A 3 5.34 -8.14 -7.02
N ILE A 4 5.16 -7.01 -6.34
CA ILE A 4 6.04 -5.84 -6.39
C ILE A 4 6.76 -5.78 -5.06
N ASP A 5 8.09 -5.72 -5.13
CA ASP A 5 8.96 -5.64 -3.98
C ASP A 5 9.29 -4.16 -3.72
N LEU A 6 8.92 -3.66 -2.54
CA LEU A 6 9.14 -2.27 -2.13
C LEU A 6 10.18 -2.20 -1.02
N ALA A 7 11.26 -1.44 -1.22
CA ALA A 7 12.26 -1.21 -0.18
C ALA A 7 11.86 0.00 0.69
N ILE A 8 11.24 -0.26 1.84
CA ILE A 8 10.72 0.78 2.74
C ILE A 8 11.32 0.70 4.15
N TYR A 9 11.41 1.84 4.82
CA TYR A 9 11.74 1.88 6.25
C TYR A 9 10.56 1.41 7.11
N PRO A 10 10.81 0.94 8.35
CA PRO A 10 9.75 0.58 9.27
C PRO A 10 8.74 1.71 9.54
N ILE A 11 9.20 2.98 9.53
CA ILE A 11 8.31 4.14 9.72
C ILE A 11 7.34 4.31 8.54
N GLY A 12 7.79 4.07 7.30
CA GLY A 12 6.91 4.08 6.13
C GLY A 12 5.86 2.97 6.18
N MET A 13 6.21 1.80 6.71
CA MET A 13 5.23 0.74 6.97
C MET A 13 4.19 1.16 8.02
N ALA A 14 4.62 1.82 9.10
CA ALA A 14 3.69 2.34 10.11
C ALA A 14 2.71 3.36 9.50
N ALA A 15 3.22 4.33 8.74
CA ALA A 15 2.40 5.33 8.06
C ALA A 15 1.39 4.69 7.07
N LEU A 16 1.80 3.64 6.33
CA LEU A 16 0.87 2.88 5.48
C LEU A 16 -0.27 2.21 6.26
N LEU A 17 0.03 1.69 7.45
CA LEU A 17 -0.95 0.99 8.29
C LEU A 17 -1.89 1.95 9.02
N GLU A 18 -1.46 3.19 9.24
CA GLU A 18 -2.31 4.27 9.75
C GLU A 18 -3.21 4.82 8.65
N LEU A 19 -2.70 4.92 7.41
CA LEU A 19 -3.49 5.33 6.25
C LEU A 19 -4.60 4.32 5.90
N ILE A 20 -4.32 3.02 5.99
CA ILE A 20 -5.24 1.96 5.59
C ILE A 20 -5.92 1.37 6.83
N HIS A 21 -7.17 1.77 7.05
CA HIS A 21 -8.02 1.29 8.15
C HIS A 21 -8.27 -0.24 8.11
N LEU A 22 -8.62 -0.80 9.26
CA LEU A 22 -8.90 -2.22 9.38
C LEU A 22 -10.25 -2.57 8.73
N PRO A 23 -10.42 -3.80 8.21
CA PRO A 23 -11.73 -4.25 7.72
C PRO A 23 -12.83 -4.18 8.80
N SER A 24 -12.46 -4.34 10.07
CA SER A 24 -13.39 -4.24 11.21
C SER A 24 -14.01 -2.86 11.38
N ASP A 25 -13.40 -1.82 10.79
CA ASP A 25 -13.85 -0.43 10.91
C ASP A 25 -15.01 -0.14 9.96
N TYR A 26 -15.37 -1.10 9.10
CA TYR A 26 -16.43 -0.97 8.11
C TYR A 26 -17.46 -2.09 8.23
N SER A 27 -18.74 -1.73 8.13
CA SER A 27 -19.76 -2.72 7.75
C SER A 27 -19.68 -3.04 6.26
N THR A 28 -20.12 -4.22 5.82
CA THR A 28 -20.10 -4.60 4.38
C THR A 28 -20.85 -3.58 3.52
N ARG A 29 -22.00 -3.09 4.00
CA ARG A 29 -22.80 -2.07 3.31
C ARG A 29 -22.05 -0.75 3.22
N GLU A 30 -21.34 -0.35 4.27
CA GLU A 30 -20.58 0.88 4.30
C GLU A 30 -19.37 0.82 3.37
N ALA A 31 -18.63 -0.28 3.40
CA ALA A 31 -17.50 -0.51 2.51
C ALA A 31 -17.92 -0.39 1.03
N LEU A 32 -19.01 -1.03 0.63
CA LEU A 32 -19.49 -1.01 -0.76
C LEU A 32 -19.99 0.36 -1.22
N ASN A 33 -20.51 1.19 -0.32
CA ASN A 33 -21.09 2.49 -0.68
C ASN A 33 -20.11 3.68 -0.52
N ARG A 34 -19.07 3.54 0.31
CA ARG A 34 -18.14 4.64 0.62
C ARG A 34 -16.75 4.47 0.03
N LEU A 35 -16.28 3.24 -0.14
CA LEU A 35 -14.92 2.98 -0.60
C LEU A 35 -14.91 2.74 -2.10
N SER A 36 -13.92 3.30 -2.77
CA SER A 36 -13.57 2.93 -4.14
C SER A 36 -12.99 1.51 -4.19
N LEU A 37 -12.98 0.89 -5.39
CA LEU A 37 -12.39 -0.44 -5.58
C LEU A 37 -10.92 -0.50 -5.13
N ALA A 38 -10.16 0.59 -5.33
CA ALA A 38 -8.77 0.68 -4.88
C ALA A 38 -8.68 0.63 -3.35
N GLU A 39 -9.53 1.38 -2.64
CA GLU A 39 -9.58 1.38 -1.18
C GLU A 39 -10.02 0.02 -0.62
N ILE A 40 -11.01 -0.63 -1.25
CA ILE A 40 -11.44 -1.98 -0.88
C ILE A 40 -10.27 -2.97 -0.98
N ALA A 41 -9.49 -2.92 -2.07
CA ALA A 41 -8.33 -3.79 -2.24
C ALA A 41 -7.25 -3.54 -1.17
N LEU A 42 -7.05 -2.29 -0.74
CA LEU A 42 -6.13 -1.96 0.34
C LEU A 42 -6.63 -2.45 1.69
N VAL A 43 -7.91 -2.28 2.01
CA VAL A 43 -8.54 -2.78 3.25
C VAL A 43 -8.45 -4.31 3.31
N GLU A 44 -8.74 -5.01 2.22
CA GLU A 44 -8.60 -6.46 2.16
C GLU A 44 -7.15 -6.91 2.42
N TRP A 45 -6.18 -6.22 1.81
CA TRP A 45 -4.77 -6.47 2.07
C TRP A 45 -4.40 -6.21 3.54
N ARG A 46 -4.89 -5.11 4.11
CA ARG A 46 -4.67 -4.73 5.52
C ARG A 46 -5.21 -5.78 6.48
N GLY A 47 -6.34 -6.41 6.15
CA GLY A 47 -6.91 -7.53 6.91
C GLY A 47 -6.01 -8.78 6.96
N ARG A 48 -5.10 -8.93 5.99
CA ARG A 48 -4.13 -10.03 5.95
C ARG A 48 -2.85 -9.74 6.74
N VAL A 49 -2.65 -8.49 7.17
CA VAL A 49 -1.50 -8.10 8.00
C VAL A 49 -1.76 -8.57 9.43
N THR A 50 -1.08 -9.63 9.84
CA THR A 50 -1.27 -10.25 11.16
C THR A 50 -0.56 -9.46 12.27
N PRO A 51 -0.96 -9.63 13.55
CA PRO A 51 -0.23 -9.07 14.69
C PRO A 51 1.25 -9.46 14.71
N GLN A 52 1.59 -10.67 14.27
CA GLN A 52 2.98 -11.13 14.18
C GLN A 52 3.76 -10.33 13.11
N THR A 53 3.15 -10.06 11.95
CA THR A 53 3.75 -9.19 10.93
C THR A 53 3.97 -7.78 11.48
N LEU A 54 2.98 -7.21 12.18
CA LEU A 54 3.11 -5.90 12.82
C LEU A 54 4.26 -5.86 13.83
N LEU A 55 4.35 -6.87 14.70
CA LEU A 55 5.43 -6.98 15.68
C LEU A 55 6.79 -7.09 15.00
N THR A 56 6.88 -7.88 13.94
CA THR A 56 8.10 -8.04 13.14
C THR A 56 8.58 -6.70 12.60
N TRP A 57 7.66 -5.88 12.07
CA TRP A 57 7.99 -4.53 11.58
C TRP A 57 8.36 -3.56 12.71
N LYS A 58 7.70 -3.64 13.86
CA LYS A 58 8.03 -2.80 15.03
C LYS A 58 9.42 -3.06 15.60
N LEU A 59 9.90 -4.30 15.53
CA LEU A 59 11.20 -4.73 16.06
C LEU A 59 12.38 -4.53 15.09
N ARG A 60 12.12 -4.10 13.85
CA ARG A 60 13.17 -3.86 12.85
C ARG A 60 13.97 -2.58 13.13
N ASP A 61 15.22 -2.56 12.68
CA ASP A 61 16.08 -1.39 12.75
C ASP A 61 15.51 -0.25 11.89
N ARG A 62 15.25 0.90 12.52
CA ARG A 62 14.67 2.07 11.84
C ARG A 62 15.59 2.68 10.79
N ARG A 63 16.90 2.41 10.84
CA ARG A 63 17.91 2.97 9.93
C ARG A 63 18.08 2.16 8.64
N LYS A 64 17.37 1.03 8.51
CA LYS A 64 17.51 0.12 7.38
C LYS A 64 16.19 -0.04 6.61
N LYS A 65 16.28 -0.11 5.29
CA LYS A 65 15.16 -0.47 4.42
C LYS A 65 14.94 -1.97 4.42
N TYR A 66 13.67 -2.37 4.38
CA TYR A 66 13.26 -3.76 4.28
C TYR A 66 12.28 -3.95 3.14
N CYS A 67 12.28 -5.15 2.56
CA CYS A 67 11.39 -5.49 1.46
C CYS A 67 9.97 -5.76 1.99
N LEU A 68 9.02 -4.96 1.52
CA LEU A 68 7.59 -5.22 1.60
C LEU A 68 7.12 -5.80 0.26
N LYS A 69 6.64 -7.03 0.27
CA LYS A 69 6.13 -7.70 -0.94
C LYS A 69 4.64 -7.47 -1.07
N LEU A 70 4.23 -6.65 -2.03
CA LEU A 70 2.83 -6.38 -2.32
C LEU A 70 2.35 -7.18 -3.54
N PRO A 71 1.14 -7.77 -3.50
CA PRO A 71 0.47 -8.18 -4.73
C PRO A 71 0.36 -7.00 -5.71
N LEU A 72 0.46 -7.28 -7.00
CA LEU A 72 0.40 -6.22 -8.01
C LEU A 72 -0.87 -5.36 -7.92
N SER A 73 -2.03 -5.98 -7.71
CA SER A 73 -3.30 -5.28 -7.54
C SER A 73 -3.27 -4.27 -6.39
N VAL A 74 -2.64 -4.66 -5.27
CA VAL A 74 -2.46 -3.80 -4.08
C VAL A 74 -1.48 -2.68 -4.38
N ALA A 75 -0.38 -2.95 -5.09
CA ALA A 75 0.60 -1.94 -5.47
C ALA A 75 -0.01 -0.86 -6.38
N VAL A 76 -0.82 -1.26 -7.37
CA VAL A 76 -1.54 -0.33 -8.25
C VAL A 76 -2.59 0.47 -7.45
N ALA A 77 -3.38 -0.19 -6.62
CA ALA A 77 -4.36 0.46 -5.76
C ALA A 77 -3.71 1.50 -4.83
N LEU A 78 -2.57 1.14 -4.22
CA LEU A 78 -1.80 2.01 -3.34
C LEU A 78 -1.31 3.25 -4.08
N ARG A 79 -0.81 3.10 -5.32
CA ARG A 79 -0.38 4.23 -6.15
C ARG A 79 -1.55 5.18 -6.46
N ILE A 80 -2.72 4.64 -6.78
CA ILE A 80 -3.93 5.44 -7.08
C ILE A 80 -4.34 6.25 -5.85
N VAL A 81 -4.37 5.63 -4.68
CA VAL A 81 -4.78 6.29 -3.42
C VAL A 81 -3.74 7.34 -3.02
N LEU A 82 -2.45 6.99 -2.97
CA LEU A 82 -1.40 7.93 -2.57
C LEU A 82 -1.30 9.14 -3.50
N LYS A 83 -1.50 8.96 -4.81
CA LYS A 83 -1.47 10.08 -5.77
C LYS A 83 -2.58 11.12 -5.55
N ARG A 84 -3.68 10.75 -4.88
CA ARG A 84 -4.80 11.65 -4.58
C ARG A 84 -4.63 12.41 -3.27
N LEU A 85 -3.68 12.01 -2.43
CA LEU A 85 -3.46 12.56 -1.10
C LEU A 85 -2.35 13.60 -1.12
N HIS A 86 -2.43 14.55 -0.18
CA HIS A 86 -1.27 15.38 0.15
C HIS A 86 -0.36 14.54 1.05
N LEU A 87 0.78 14.09 0.53
CA LEU A 87 1.65 13.15 1.22
C LEU A 87 2.67 13.88 2.10
N GLU A 88 2.73 13.48 3.37
CA GLU A 88 3.83 13.84 4.27
C GLU A 88 5.07 12.99 4.00
N ASN A 89 6.22 13.39 4.57
CA ASN A 89 7.57 12.88 4.23
C ASN A 89 7.66 11.35 4.09
N GLU A 90 7.15 10.60 5.06
CA GLU A 90 7.25 9.14 5.10
C GLU A 90 6.42 8.46 4.01
N LEU A 91 5.19 8.94 3.79
CA LEU A 91 4.32 8.42 2.73
C LEU A 91 4.80 8.84 1.34
N GLN A 92 5.42 10.02 1.22
CA GLN A 92 6.04 10.47 -0.01
C GLN A 92 7.22 9.58 -0.40
N GLU A 93 8.06 9.16 0.56
CA GLU A 93 9.15 8.21 0.28
C GLU A 93 8.60 6.86 -0.18
N VAL A 94 7.57 6.33 0.49
CA VAL A 94 6.90 5.09 0.09
C VAL A 94 6.32 5.22 -1.32
N TYR A 95 5.66 6.33 -1.63
CA TYR A 95 5.11 6.59 -2.95
C TYR A 95 6.20 6.62 -4.04
N ASN A 96 7.33 7.29 -3.77
CA ASN A 96 8.43 7.37 -4.73
C ASN A 96 9.04 5.99 -5.01
N GLU A 97 9.21 5.17 -3.97
CA GLU A 97 9.70 3.79 -4.13
C GLU A 97 8.69 2.92 -4.89
N LEU A 98 7.39 3.07 -4.59
CA LEU A 98 6.31 2.38 -5.29
C LEU A 98 6.24 2.73 -6.77
N ASP A 99 6.30 4.02 -7.10
CA ASP A 99 6.27 4.50 -8.47
C ASP A 99 7.46 3.95 -9.26
N ARG A 100 8.66 3.99 -8.67
CA ARG A 100 9.87 3.38 -9.22
C ARG A 100 9.71 1.88 -9.44
N ALA A 101 9.24 1.14 -8.44
CA ALA A 101 9.10 -0.31 -8.52
C ALA A 101 8.09 -0.74 -9.60
N LEU A 102 6.98 0.00 -9.74
CA LEU A 102 5.98 -0.24 -10.78
C LEU A 102 6.52 0.08 -12.19
N VAL A 103 7.21 1.21 -12.34
CA VAL A 103 7.85 1.59 -13.62
C VAL A 103 8.89 0.55 -14.04
N ASN A 104 9.75 0.12 -13.11
CA ASN A 104 10.78 -0.90 -13.36
C ASN A 104 10.18 -2.27 -13.69
N SER A 105 8.97 -2.56 -13.21
CA SER A 105 8.23 -3.79 -13.54
C SER A 105 7.53 -3.71 -14.91
N GLY A 106 7.77 -2.67 -15.70
CA GLY A 106 7.16 -2.46 -17.01
C GLY A 106 5.75 -1.88 -16.98
N LEU A 107 5.23 -1.51 -15.79
CA LEU A 107 3.88 -0.98 -15.61
C LEU A 107 3.88 0.56 -15.63
N SER A 108 4.45 1.10 -16.71
CA SER A 108 4.44 2.53 -16.98
C SER A 108 2.99 3.02 -17.15
N PRO A 109 2.64 4.24 -16.68
CA PRO A 109 1.27 4.79 -16.75
C PRO A 109 0.64 4.79 -18.14
N LYS A 110 1.41 4.68 -19.23
CA LYS A 110 0.89 4.52 -20.60
C LYS A 110 0.15 3.20 -20.85
N PHE A 111 0.36 2.17 -20.02
CA PHE A 111 -0.25 0.84 -20.16
C PHE A 111 -1.34 0.56 -19.11
N LEU A 112 -1.64 1.53 -18.24
CA LEU A 112 -2.68 1.45 -17.22
C LEU A 112 -3.94 2.24 -17.63
N THR A 113 -4.17 2.40 -18.93
CA THR A 113 -5.44 2.86 -19.52
C THR A 113 -6.50 1.76 -19.45
N TYR A 114 -6.76 1.25 -18.25
CA TYR A 114 -8.05 0.67 -17.94
C TYR A 114 -8.68 1.62 -16.94
N SER A 115 -9.44 2.57 -17.50
CA SER A 115 -10.41 3.36 -16.78
C SER A 115 -11.31 2.39 -15.99
N LEU A 116 -11.13 2.38 -14.67
CA LEU A 116 -12.15 1.95 -13.73
C LEU A 116 -12.92 3.20 -13.30
#